data_AF-A0A0P7X3W8-F1
#
_entry.id   AF-A0A0P7X3W8-F1
#
_cell.length_a   1.000
_cell.length_b   1.000
_cell.length_c   1.000
_cell.angle_alpha   90.00
_cell.angle_beta   90.00
_cell.angle_gamma   90.00
#
_symmetry.space_group_name_H-M   'P 1'
#
loop_
_entity.id
_entity.type
_entity.pdbx_description
1 polymer ?
#
loop_
_entity_poly.entity_id
_entity_poly.type
_entity_poly.pdbx_seq_one_letter_code
_entity_poly.pdbx_strand_id
1 'polypeptide(L)'
;MAPRILLTTVLLTAHLFFPALSEWLAIPVFIGSIITIGMLHGGLDHLTAFRHFSLNDEQRKWPWFLGGYMAIIGIYGLLWLISVPLGLTLFLLLSCYHFGQLDMHEQARSAWRKPLYLSRGVFLLGLMITAQIESVAGVIEPVMTTGYLIEFIGNWQVWLIGFIVVQHLVLLGVGTKKLNAPLLTDTLITGLMFGLLPPLLSFGLYFALWHSWDHLQLLNRYLKLPDWWSLIRNALPFTLLALAGIAGILVLFGQSLQQPDAVIYALIGISLLTMPHMLLVDRVVEHDH
;
A
#
# COMPACT_ATOMS: atom_id res chain seq x y z
N MET A 1 -12.56 9.75 -10.07
CA MET A 1 -11.35 10.60 -10.09
C MET A 1 -11.56 11.98 -9.47
N ALA A 2 -12.57 12.75 -9.87
CA ALA A 2 -12.77 14.12 -9.35
C ALA A 2 -12.94 14.24 -7.81
N PRO A 3 -13.65 13.34 -7.10
CA PRO A 3 -13.84 13.49 -5.65
C PRO A 3 -12.55 13.33 -4.83
N ARG A 4 -11.73 12.31 -5.14
CA ARG A 4 -10.46 12.06 -4.42
C ARG A 4 -9.44 13.18 -4.66
N ILE A 5 -9.36 13.69 -5.90
CA ILE A 5 -8.50 14.82 -6.23
C ILE A 5 -8.95 16.08 -5.48
N LEU A 6 -10.25 16.38 -5.47
CA LEU A 6 -10.78 17.54 -4.78
C LEU A 6 -10.48 17.49 -3.28
N LEU A 7 -10.79 16.36 -2.63
CA LEU A 7 -10.53 16.15 -1.21
C LEU A 7 -9.05 16.34 -0.86
N THR A 8 -8.15 15.68 -1.60
CA THR A 8 -6.70 15.81 -1.37
C THR A 8 -6.19 17.22 -1.65
N THR A 9 -6.73 17.91 -2.67
CA THR A 9 -6.36 19.31 -2.96
C THR A 9 -6.78 20.24 -1.82
N VAL A 10 -7.98 20.03 -1.25
CA VAL A 10 -8.45 20.79 -0.08
C VAL A 10 -7.53 20.52 1.12
N LEU A 11 -7.17 19.27 1.37
CA LEU A 11 -6.26 18.91 2.47
C LEU A 11 -4.85 19.48 2.28
N LEU A 12 -4.30 19.43 1.07
CA LEU A 12 -3.03 20.06 0.71
C LEU A 12 -3.08 21.57 0.93
N THR A 13 -4.16 22.22 0.49
CA THR A 13 -4.34 23.66 0.70
C THR A 13 -4.44 23.99 2.19
N ALA A 14 -5.24 23.21 2.94
CA ALA A 14 -5.37 23.39 4.38
C ALA A 14 -4.04 23.20 5.11
N HIS A 15 -3.21 22.24 4.69
CA HIS A 15 -1.88 22.01 5.26
C HIS A 15 -0.97 23.24 5.15
N LEU A 16 -1.04 23.99 4.02
CA LEU A 16 -0.24 25.20 3.83
C LEU A 16 -0.57 26.32 4.83
N PHE A 17 -1.82 26.39 5.29
CA PHE A 17 -2.26 27.42 6.24
C PHE A 17 -2.35 26.92 7.69
N PHE A 18 -2.59 25.62 7.87
CA PHE A 18 -2.86 24.96 9.15
C PHE A 18 -2.13 23.61 9.24
N PRO A 19 -0.78 23.58 9.23
CA PRO A 19 -0.03 22.32 9.22
C PRO A 19 -0.32 21.43 10.44
N ALA A 20 -0.57 22.05 11.60
CA ALA A 20 -0.98 21.34 12.81
C ALA A 20 -2.26 20.50 12.59
N LEU A 21 -3.23 20.99 11.81
CA LEU A 21 -4.44 20.22 11.50
C LEU A 21 -4.10 18.91 10.79
N SER A 22 -3.15 18.92 9.86
CA SER A 22 -2.72 17.70 9.17
C SER A 22 -2.08 16.69 10.12
N GLU A 23 -1.27 17.15 11.08
CA GLU A 23 -0.70 16.29 12.11
C GLU A 23 -1.79 15.65 13.00
N TRP A 24 -2.76 16.46 13.44
CA TRP A 24 -3.92 15.98 14.21
C TRP A 24 -4.76 14.95 13.43
N LEU A 25 -4.87 15.12 12.11
CA LEU A 25 -5.64 14.21 11.25
C LEU A 25 -4.87 12.93 10.87
N ALA A 26 -3.55 12.89 11.00
CA ALA A 26 -2.73 11.82 10.45
C ALA A 26 -3.10 10.43 10.98
N ILE A 27 -3.17 10.27 12.30
CA ILE A 27 -3.52 8.97 12.93
C ILE A 27 -4.99 8.60 12.69
N PRO A 28 -5.99 9.47 12.96
CA PRO A 28 -7.40 9.12 12.73
C PRO A 28 -7.70 8.76 11.27
N VAL A 29 -7.13 9.49 10.30
CA VAL A 29 -7.33 9.20 8.87
C VAL A 29 -6.62 7.89 8.50
N PHE A 30 -5.41 7.64 8.99
CA PHE A 30 -4.71 6.38 8.75
C PHE A 30 -5.51 5.18 9.30
N ILE A 31 -5.90 5.21 10.57
CA ILE A 31 -6.70 4.13 11.17
C ILE A 31 -8.04 3.99 10.44
N GLY A 32 -8.73 5.10 10.21
CA GLY A 32 -10.00 5.13 9.47
C GLY A 32 -9.87 4.52 8.08
N SER A 33 -8.77 4.80 7.37
CA SER A 33 -8.49 4.23 6.05
C SER A 33 -8.39 2.71 6.11
N ILE A 34 -7.66 2.17 7.08
CA ILE A 34 -7.42 0.73 7.26
C ILE A 34 -8.72 0.00 7.59
N ILE A 35 -9.48 0.48 8.59
CA ILE A 35 -10.66 -0.22 9.10
C ILE A 35 -11.87 -0.14 8.16
N THR A 36 -11.92 0.86 7.27
CA THR A 36 -13.06 1.06 6.37
C THR A 36 -12.84 0.37 5.03
N ILE A 37 -12.24 1.06 4.06
CA ILE A 37 -12.06 0.58 2.68
C ILE A 37 -10.72 -0.12 2.51
N GLY A 38 -9.73 0.32 3.28
CA GLY A 38 -8.33 -0.07 3.18
C GLY A 38 -8.14 -1.57 3.17
N MET A 39 -8.69 -2.30 4.15
CA MET A 39 -8.48 -3.76 4.22
C MET A 39 -9.55 -4.61 3.51
N LEU A 40 -10.64 -4.01 3.00
CA LEU A 40 -11.73 -4.78 2.39
C LEU A 40 -11.28 -5.59 1.16
N HIS A 41 -10.36 -5.05 0.37
CA HIS A 41 -9.93 -5.72 -0.85
C HIS A 41 -9.19 -7.04 -0.57
N GLY A 42 -8.36 -7.10 0.49
CA GLY A 42 -7.72 -8.34 0.92
C GLY A 42 -8.70 -9.36 1.51
N GLY A 43 -9.85 -8.91 2.01
CA GLY A 43 -10.93 -9.79 2.47
C GLY A 43 -11.52 -10.71 1.39
N LEU A 44 -11.29 -10.39 0.10
CA LEU A 44 -11.79 -11.15 -1.05
C LEU A 44 -10.81 -12.20 -1.58
N ASP A 45 -9.62 -12.34 -0.98
CA ASP A 45 -8.56 -13.24 -1.47
C ASP A 45 -9.02 -14.68 -1.66
N HIS A 46 -9.88 -15.17 -0.79
CA HIS A 46 -10.45 -16.52 -0.89
C HIS A 46 -11.29 -16.71 -2.17
N LEU A 47 -12.15 -15.74 -2.51
CA LEU A 47 -12.92 -15.77 -3.75
C LEU A 47 -12.01 -15.64 -4.98
N THR A 48 -11.01 -14.76 -4.90
CA THR A 48 -10.01 -14.58 -5.95
C THR A 48 -9.26 -15.88 -6.21
N ALA A 49 -8.81 -16.56 -5.17
CA ALA A 49 -8.13 -17.85 -5.27
C ALA A 49 -9.04 -18.94 -5.86
N PHE A 50 -10.29 -19.07 -5.39
CA PHE A 50 -11.21 -20.07 -5.91
C PHE A 50 -11.54 -19.87 -7.39
N ARG A 51 -11.72 -18.62 -7.80
CA ARG A 51 -11.94 -18.28 -9.19
C ARG A 51 -10.70 -18.54 -10.04
N HIS A 52 -9.54 -18.02 -9.63
CA HIS A 52 -8.31 -18.11 -10.42
C HIS A 52 -7.88 -19.55 -10.65
N PHE A 53 -7.88 -20.38 -9.60
CA PHE A 53 -7.46 -21.77 -9.70
C PHE A 53 -8.59 -22.74 -10.13
N SER A 54 -9.76 -22.21 -10.55
CA SER A 54 -10.92 -23.00 -10.99
C SER A 54 -11.30 -24.10 -9.98
N LEU A 55 -11.41 -23.70 -8.72
CA LEU A 55 -11.63 -24.62 -7.60
C LEU A 55 -13.12 -24.94 -7.48
N ASN A 56 -13.61 -25.84 -8.35
CA ASN A 56 -15.03 -26.24 -8.45
C ASN A 56 -15.64 -26.86 -7.17
N ASP A 57 -14.83 -27.26 -6.20
CA ASP A 57 -15.25 -27.82 -4.91
C ASP A 57 -14.63 -26.97 -3.79
N GLU A 58 -15.26 -25.83 -3.52
CA GLU A 58 -14.79 -24.84 -2.56
C GLU A 58 -14.64 -25.44 -1.16
N GLN A 59 -15.55 -26.33 -0.75
CA GLN A 59 -15.52 -26.94 0.58
C GLN A 59 -14.29 -27.83 0.78
N ARG A 60 -13.98 -28.68 -0.20
CA ARG A 60 -12.81 -29.56 -0.13
C ARG A 60 -11.49 -28.81 -0.25
N LYS A 61 -11.49 -27.69 -0.96
CA LYS A 61 -10.28 -26.91 -1.25
C LYS A 61 -10.02 -25.78 -0.25
N TRP A 62 -11.01 -25.46 0.59
CA TRP A 62 -10.89 -24.48 1.67
C TRP A 62 -9.69 -24.73 2.61
N PRO A 63 -9.44 -25.96 3.11
CA PRO A 63 -8.28 -26.20 3.99
C PRO A 63 -6.94 -25.98 3.29
N TRP A 64 -6.86 -26.24 1.99
CA TRP A 64 -5.65 -26.03 1.20
C TRP A 64 -5.37 -24.55 0.97
N PHE A 65 -6.41 -23.76 0.65
CA PHE A 65 -6.29 -22.31 0.57
C PHE A 65 -5.82 -21.74 1.91
N LEU A 66 -6.51 -22.07 3.01
CA LEU A 66 -6.17 -21.57 4.33
C LEU A 66 -4.76 -22.01 4.76
N GLY A 67 -4.41 -23.28 4.55
CA GLY A 67 -3.09 -23.82 4.86
C GLY A 67 -1.97 -23.11 4.08
N GLY A 68 -2.16 -22.87 2.78
CA GLY A 68 -1.20 -22.13 1.96
C GLY A 68 -1.09 -20.66 2.39
N TYR A 69 -2.21 -19.99 2.64
CA TYR A 69 -2.25 -18.60 3.09
C TYR A 69 -1.54 -18.43 4.44
N MET A 70 -1.82 -19.30 5.41
CA MET A 70 -1.16 -19.31 6.71
C MET A 70 0.31 -19.71 6.64
N ALA A 71 0.70 -20.60 5.72
CA ALA A 71 2.10 -20.96 5.51
C ALA A 71 2.92 -19.76 5.00
N ILE A 72 2.38 -18.99 4.05
CA ILE A 72 3.04 -17.77 3.54
C ILE A 72 3.19 -16.74 4.68
N ILE A 73 2.13 -16.51 5.46
CA ILE A 73 2.19 -15.65 6.65
C ILE A 73 3.26 -16.14 7.62
N GLY A 74 3.28 -17.44 7.95
CA GLY A 74 4.24 -18.02 8.88
C GLY A 74 5.68 -17.89 8.41
N ILE A 75 5.95 -18.21 7.14
CA ILE A 75 7.30 -18.08 6.55
C ILE A 75 7.76 -16.63 6.59
N TYR A 76 6.89 -15.68 6.20
CA TYR A 76 7.25 -14.28 6.22
C TYR A 76 7.38 -13.71 7.65
N GLY A 77 6.56 -14.20 8.59
CA GLY A 77 6.69 -13.89 10.01
C GLY A 77 8.01 -14.38 10.60
N LEU A 78 8.46 -15.57 10.22
CA LEU A 78 9.79 -16.08 10.60
C LEU A 78 10.91 -15.17 10.08
N LEU A 79 10.79 -14.58 8.88
CA LEU A 79 11.77 -13.62 8.36
C LEU A 79 11.83 -12.36 9.24
N TRP A 80 10.69 -11.82 9.69
CA TRP A 80 10.65 -10.71 10.63
C TRP A 80 11.30 -11.05 11.97
N LEU A 81 11.12 -12.27 12.48
CA LEU A 81 11.76 -12.74 13.72
C LEU A 81 13.27 -12.94 13.56
N ILE A 82 13.74 -13.37 12.40
CA ILE A 82 15.17 -13.56 12.11
C ILE A 82 15.86 -12.20 11.94
N SER A 83 15.24 -11.27 11.21
CA SER A 83 15.81 -9.95 10.94
C SER A 83 14.71 -8.94 10.60
N VAL A 84 14.42 -8.04 11.55
CA VAL A 84 13.50 -6.91 11.35
C VAL A 84 13.93 -6.03 10.16
N PRO A 85 15.24 -5.71 9.97
CA PRO A 85 15.72 -5.04 8.76
C PRO A 85 15.35 -5.74 7.46
N LEU A 86 15.54 -7.06 7.40
CA LEU A 86 15.23 -7.84 6.21
C LEU A 86 13.73 -7.87 5.94
N GLY A 87 12.92 -8.09 6.98
CA GLY A 87 11.46 -8.07 6.91
C GLY A 87 10.93 -6.76 6.34
N LEU A 88 11.37 -5.63 6.91
CA LEU A 88 10.98 -4.29 6.47
C LEU A 88 11.49 -3.96 5.06
N THR A 89 12.73 -4.32 4.72
CA THR A 89 13.28 -4.09 3.36
C THR A 89 12.46 -4.84 2.31
N LEU A 90 12.19 -6.12 2.54
CA LEU A 90 11.35 -6.92 1.64
C LEU A 90 9.94 -6.35 1.55
N PHE A 91 9.35 -5.93 2.67
CA PHE A 91 8.03 -5.31 2.68
C PHE A 91 7.97 -4.06 1.80
N LEU A 92 8.96 -3.15 1.94
CA LEU A 92 9.02 -1.91 1.16
C LEU A 92 9.22 -2.19 -0.33
N LEU A 93 10.12 -3.10 -0.70
CA LEU A 93 10.37 -3.45 -2.10
C LEU A 93 9.14 -4.06 -2.77
N LEU A 94 8.47 -4.98 -2.06
CA LEU A 94 7.24 -5.61 -2.54
C LEU A 94 6.09 -4.59 -2.64
N SER A 95 5.92 -3.74 -1.62
CA SER A 95 4.90 -2.68 -1.61
C SER A 95 5.11 -1.68 -2.74
N CYS A 96 6.36 -1.30 -3.03
CA CYS A 96 6.70 -0.48 -4.21
C CYS A 96 6.14 -1.10 -5.49
N TYR A 97 6.48 -2.36 -5.77
CA TYR A 97 6.00 -3.04 -6.97
C TYR A 97 4.46 -3.14 -6.98
N HIS A 98 3.87 -3.55 -5.87
CA HIS A 98 2.43 -3.79 -5.75
C HIS A 98 1.58 -2.54 -5.99
N PHE A 99 1.91 -1.44 -5.32
CA PHE A 99 1.23 -0.17 -5.50
C PHE A 99 1.36 0.31 -6.93
N GLY A 100 2.56 0.25 -7.49
CA GLY A 100 2.78 0.67 -8.87
C GLY A 100 2.09 -0.21 -9.92
N GLN A 101 1.98 -1.52 -9.67
CA GLN A 101 1.27 -2.45 -10.54
C GLN A 101 -0.20 -2.07 -10.65
N LEU A 102 -0.90 -1.93 -9.52
CA LEU A 102 -2.32 -1.61 -9.55
C LEU A 102 -2.58 -0.20 -10.08
N ASP A 103 -1.73 0.78 -9.77
CA ASP A 103 -1.88 2.15 -10.27
C ASP A 103 -1.71 2.25 -11.79
N MET A 104 -0.87 1.40 -12.42
CA MET A 104 -0.43 1.59 -13.80
C MET A 104 -0.84 0.46 -14.75
N HIS A 105 -1.42 -0.65 -14.29
CA HIS A 105 -1.67 -1.83 -15.13
C HIS A 105 -2.52 -1.55 -16.38
N GLU A 106 -3.56 -0.72 -16.26
CA GLU A 106 -4.41 -0.38 -17.41
C GLU A 106 -3.68 0.53 -18.41
N GLN A 107 -2.81 1.43 -17.92
CA GLN A 107 -2.14 2.47 -18.70
C GLN A 107 -0.80 2.01 -19.28
N ALA A 108 -0.16 0.98 -18.73
CA ALA A 108 1.18 0.56 -19.12
C ALA A 108 1.22 -0.14 -20.50
N ARG A 109 2.20 0.22 -21.32
CA ARG A 109 2.57 -0.54 -22.53
C ARG A 109 3.20 -1.87 -22.13
N SER A 110 2.94 -2.93 -22.90
CA SER A 110 3.38 -4.30 -22.56
C SER A 110 4.88 -4.40 -22.21
N ALA A 111 5.76 -3.85 -23.06
CA ALA A 111 7.22 -3.87 -22.83
C ALA A 111 7.69 -3.04 -21.61
N TRP A 112 6.86 -2.13 -21.11
CA TRP A 112 7.20 -1.18 -20.05
C TRP A 112 6.44 -1.40 -18.75
N ARG A 113 5.65 -2.47 -18.63
CA ARG A 113 4.84 -2.78 -17.43
C ARG A 113 5.68 -2.77 -16.15
N LYS A 114 6.60 -3.72 -16.00
CA LYS A 114 7.40 -3.85 -14.77
C LYS A 114 8.23 -2.60 -14.46
N PRO A 115 8.94 -1.97 -15.43
CA PRO A 115 9.63 -0.71 -15.18
C PRO A 115 8.70 0.41 -14.70
N LEU A 116 7.53 0.57 -15.32
CA LEU A 116 6.57 1.61 -14.95
C LEU A 116 5.94 1.34 -13.57
N TYR A 117 5.68 0.07 -13.24
CA TYR A 117 5.18 -0.33 -11.93
C TYR A 117 6.19 0.02 -10.85
N LEU A 118 7.45 -0.42 -11.01
CA LEU A 118 8.52 -0.09 -10.07
C LEU A 118 8.72 1.42 -9.95
N SER A 119 8.71 2.13 -11.07
CA SER A 119 8.84 3.59 -11.10
C SER A 119 7.75 4.30 -10.33
N ARG A 120 6.49 3.87 -10.49
CA ARG A 120 5.35 4.42 -9.74
C ARG A 120 5.46 4.10 -8.25
N GLY A 121 5.85 2.88 -7.90
CA GLY A 121 6.10 2.51 -6.50
C GLY A 121 7.16 3.36 -5.83
N VAL A 122 8.32 3.50 -6.49
CA VAL A 122 9.42 4.35 -6.04
C VAL A 122 9.01 5.81 -5.98
N PHE A 123 8.18 6.28 -6.92
CA PHE A 123 7.62 7.63 -6.85
C PHE A 123 6.81 7.85 -5.58
N LEU A 124 5.90 6.93 -5.22
CA LEU A 124 5.03 7.09 -4.05
C LEU A 124 5.79 6.90 -2.73
N LEU A 125 6.41 5.73 -2.53
CA LEU A 125 7.08 5.39 -1.28
C LEU A 125 8.43 6.10 -1.13
N GLY A 126 9.15 6.31 -2.23
CA GLY A 126 10.39 7.07 -2.22
C GLY A 126 10.16 8.53 -1.85
N LEU A 127 9.11 9.19 -2.37
CA LEU A 127 8.76 10.55 -1.92
C LEU A 127 8.37 10.57 -0.45
N MET A 128 7.54 9.62 0.02
CA MET A 128 7.16 9.52 1.43
C MET A 128 8.38 9.42 2.35
N ILE A 129 9.38 8.61 1.98
CA ILE A 129 10.59 8.40 2.80
C ILE A 129 11.56 9.58 2.68
N THR A 130 11.80 10.08 1.47
CA THR A 130 12.83 11.11 1.22
C THR A 130 12.35 12.51 1.57
N ALA A 131 11.12 12.89 1.21
CA ALA A 131 10.58 14.20 1.53
C ALA A 131 10.30 14.35 3.03
N GLN A 132 9.82 13.29 3.67
CA GLN A 132 9.43 13.29 5.09
C GLN A 132 10.45 12.53 5.96
N ILE A 133 11.74 12.57 5.62
CA ILE A 133 12.78 11.78 6.28
C ILE A 133 12.83 12.02 7.79
N GLU A 134 12.64 13.26 8.25
CA GLU A 134 12.61 13.61 9.67
C GLU A 134 11.46 12.90 10.41
N SER A 135 10.27 12.85 9.80
CA SER A 135 9.10 12.19 10.38
C SER A 135 9.20 10.66 10.34
N VAL A 136 9.85 10.11 9.32
CA VAL A 136 9.97 8.66 9.12
C VAL A 136 11.18 8.07 9.87
N ALA A 137 12.20 8.87 10.17
CA ALA A 137 13.42 8.47 10.88
C ALA A 137 13.11 7.78 12.22
N GLY A 138 12.15 8.30 12.99
CA GLY A 138 11.75 7.71 14.28
C GLY A 138 11.21 6.28 14.19
N VAL A 139 10.75 5.84 13.01
CA VAL A 139 10.30 4.45 12.76
C VAL A 139 11.41 3.61 12.14
N ILE A 140 12.23 4.17 11.25
CA ILE A 140 13.29 3.44 10.53
C ILE A 140 14.51 3.21 11.39
N GLU A 141 14.99 4.22 12.13
CA GLU A 141 16.26 4.16 12.87
C GLU A 141 16.32 3.03 13.91
N PRO A 142 15.27 2.83 14.75
CA PRO A 142 15.28 1.76 15.75
C PRO A 142 15.32 0.37 15.14
N VAL A 143 14.83 0.23 13.91
CA VAL A 143 14.68 -1.06 13.21
C VAL A 143 15.91 -1.39 12.38
N MET A 144 16.43 -0.41 11.64
CA MET A 144 17.48 -0.65 10.64
C MET A 144 18.89 -0.52 11.22
N THR A 145 19.08 0.16 12.35
CA THR A 145 20.41 0.53 12.88
C THR A 145 21.29 1.28 11.85
N THR A 146 20.66 1.95 10.88
CA THR A 146 21.32 2.64 9.76
C THR A 146 21.27 4.17 9.92
N GLY A 147 21.92 4.72 10.94
CA GLY A 147 22.05 6.18 11.09
C GLY A 147 22.65 6.84 9.83
N TYR A 148 23.63 6.18 9.21
CA TYR A 148 24.23 6.60 7.94
C TYR A 148 23.25 6.72 6.77
N LEU A 149 22.20 5.89 6.72
CA LEU A 149 21.22 5.96 5.64
C LEU A 149 20.32 7.19 5.78
N ILE A 150 19.90 7.50 7.01
CA ILE A 150 19.10 8.69 7.31
C ILE A 150 19.93 9.94 7.02
N GLU A 151 21.18 9.97 7.47
CA GLU A 151 22.12 11.06 7.19
C GLU A 151 22.36 11.22 5.68
N PHE A 152 22.57 10.13 4.95
CA PHE A 152 22.72 10.17 3.49
C PHE A 152 21.48 10.75 2.81
N ILE A 153 20.28 10.29 3.19
CA ILE A 153 19.04 10.81 2.62
C ILE A 153 18.88 12.29 2.94
N GLY A 154 19.16 12.72 4.17
CA GLY A 154 19.12 14.14 4.56
C GLY A 154 20.09 15.00 3.77
N ASN A 155 21.35 14.56 3.64
CA ASN A 155 22.39 15.30 2.91
C ASN A 155 22.11 15.42 1.40
N TRP A 156 21.43 14.43 0.82
CA TRP A 156 21.13 14.38 -0.62
C TRP A 156 19.64 14.58 -0.94
N GLN A 157 18.86 15.07 0.02
CA GLN A 157 17.39 15.03 -0.02
C GLN A 157 16.80 15.62 -1.30
N VAL A 158 17.21 16.84 -1.66
CA VAL A 158 16.71 17.56 -2.84
C VAL A 158 17.05 16.81 -4.13
N TRP A 159 18.26 16.24 -4.22
CA TRP A 159 18.69 15.47 -5.39
C TRP A 159 17.95 14.14 -5.52
N LEU A 160 17.70 13.47 -4.39
CA LEU A 160 16.93 12.22 -4.36
C LEU A 160 15.47 12.46 -4.76
N ILE A 161 14.83 13.51 -4.23
CA ILE A 161 13.47 13.90 -4.63
C ILE A 161 13.43 14.23 -6.13
N GLY A 162 14.37 15.05 -6.61
CA GLY A 162 14.47 15.40 -8.02
C GLY A 162 14.64 14.17 -8.90
N PHE A 163 15.52 13.23 -8.51
CA PHE A 163 15.70 11.96 -9.21
C PHE A 163 14.42 11.12 -9.23
N ILE A 164 13.74 10.97 -8.10
CA ILE A 164 12.50 10.18 -7.96
C ILE A 164 11.38 10.75 -8.84
N VAL A 165 11.25 12.08 -8.93
CA VAL A 165 10.27 12.74 -9.79
C VAL A 165 10.66 12.57 -11.27
N VAL A 166 11.89 12.88 -11.62
CA VAL A 166 12.36 12.85 -13.03
C VAL A 166 12.30 11.43 -13.58
N GLN A 167 12.76 10.41 -12.85
CA GLN A 167 12.68 9.02 -13.30
C GLN A 167 11.23 8.63 -13.60
N HIS A 168 10.28 9.07 -12.77
CA HIS A 168 8.88 8.75 -12.96
C HIS A 168 8.29 9.44 -14.18
N LEU A 169 8.55 10.74 -14.36
CA LEU A 169 8.05 11.49 -15.51
C LEU A 169 8.61 10.95 -16.84
N VAL A 170 9.89 10.57 -16.88
CA VAL A 170 10.50 9.94 -18.05
C VAL A 170 9.82 8.60 -18.37
N LEU A 171 9.67 7.72 -17.37
CA LEU A 171 9.02 6.42 -17.56
C LEU A 171 7.52 6.54 -17.87
N LEU A 172 6.85 7.57 -17.36
CA LEU A 172 5.47 7.88 -17.70
C LEU A 172 5.35 8.26 -19.19
N GLY A 173 6.29 9.06 -19.71
CA GLY A 173 6.32 9.48 -21.12
C GLY A 173 6.56 8.32 -22.10
N VAL A 174 7.47 7.40 -21.79
CA VAL A 174 7.83 6.30 -22.70
C VAL A 174 6.97 5.04 -22.50
N GLY A 175 6.54 4.80 -21.25
CA GLY A 175 5.96 3.54 -20.80
C GLY A 175 4.44 3.49 -20.82
N THR A 176 3.75 4.63 -20.92
CA THR A 176 2.27 4.67 -20.93
C THR A 176 1.71 4.57 -22.34
N LYS A 177 0.55 3.91 -22.50
CA LYS A 177 -0.18 3.82 -23.78
C LYS A 177 -0.56 5.20 -24.28
N LYS A 178 -1.06 6.06 -23.39
CA LYS A 178 -1.47 7.44 -23.66
C LYS A 178 -1.23 8.31 -22.44
N LEU A 179 -0.42 9.36 -22.61
CA LEU A 179 -0.29 10.42 -21.63
C LEU A 179 -1.47 11.39 -21.76
N ASN A 180 -2.19 11.62 -20.67
CA ASN A 180 -3.38 12.48 -20.65
C ASN A 180 -3.43 13.33 -19.38
N ALA A 181 -4.24 14.41 -19.41
CA ALA A 181 -4.37 15.32 -18.28
C ALA A 181 -4.80 14.64 -16.97
N PRO A 182 -5.75 13.68 -16.97
CA PRO A 182 -6.08 12.91 -15.77
C PRO A 182 -4.86 12.23 -15.13
N LEU A 183 -4.07 11.45 -15.90
CA LEU A 183 -2.90 10.74 -15.38
C LEU A 183 -1.81 11.69 -14.84
N LEU A 184 -1.61 12.81 -15.52
CA LEU A 184 -0.69 13.86 -15.06
C LEU A 184 -1.19 14.53 -13.78
N THR A 185 -2.49 14.80 -13.68
CA THR A 185 -3.11 15.36 -12.47
C THR A 185 -3.01 14.38 -11.31
N ASP A 186 -3.25 13.08 -11.56
CA ASP A 186 -3.07 12.04 -10.55
C ASP A 186 -1.64 12.02 -10.01
N THR A 187 -0.66 12.00 -10.93
CA THR A 187 0.76 12.00 -10.60
C THR A 187 1.17 13.25 -9.83
N LEU A 188 0.68 14.43 -10.22
CA LEU A 188 0.94 15.68 -9.51
C LEU A 188 0.36 15.64 -8.10
N ILE A 189 -0.91 15.25 -7.96
CA ILE A 189 -1.61 15.25 -6.67
C ILE A 189 -1.01 14.23 -5.71
N THR A 190 -0.69 13.01 -6.16
CA THR A 190 -0.04 12.01 -5.30
C THR A 190 1.40 12.42 -4.95
N GLY A 191 2.13 13.03 -5.90
CA GLY A 191 3.46 13.58 -5.63
C GLY A 191 3.46 14.67 -4.57
N LEU A 192 2.55 15.65 -4.68
CA LEU A 192 2.38 16.70 -3.67
C LEU A 192 1.91 16.13 -2.33
N MET A 193 0.98 15.17 -2.36
CA MET A 193 0.46 14.52 -1.15
C MET A 193 1.55 13.81 -0.37
N PHE A 194 2.36 12.97 -1.01
CA PHE A 194 3.47 12.26 -0.36
C PHE A 194 4.66 13.16 -0.05
N GLY A 195 4.85 14.22 -0.81
CA GLY A 195 5.95 15.17 -0.61
C GLY A 195 5.71 16.21 0.49
N LEU A 196 4.47 16.47 0.88
CA LEU A 196 4.12 17.56 1.80
C LEU A 196 3.35 17.10 3.05
N LEU A 197 2.40 16.17 2.93
CA LEU A 197 1.57 15.78 4.07
C LEU A 197 2.32 14.81 5.01
N PRO A 198 1.96 14.77 6.30
CA PRO A 198 2.51 13.79 7.24
C PRO A 198 2.43 12.35 6.68
N PRO A 199 3.45 11.49 6.87
CA PRO A 199 3.51 10.17 6.24
C PRO A 199 2.27 9.29 6.45
N LEU A 200 1.75 9.24 7.69
CA LEU A 200 0.55 8.45 7.98
C LEU A 200 -0.70 9.03 7.30
N LEU A 201 -0.80 10.36 7.19
CA LEU A 201 -1.91 11.01 6.50
C LEU A 201 -1.88 10.73 5.01
N SER A 202 -0.73 10.96 4.36
CA SER A 202 -0.54 10.73 2.92
C SER A 202 -0.74 9.26 2.56
N PHE A 203 -0.16 8.34 3.33
CA PHE A 203 -0.35 6.91 3.15
C PHE A 203 -1.81 6.52 3.36
N GLY A 204 -2.48 6.96 4.42
CA GLY A 204 -3.88 6.62 4.69
C GLY A 204 -4.84 7.09 3.58
N LEU A 205 -4.65 8.32 3.09
CA LEU A 205 -5.42 8.86 1.96
C LEU A 205 -5.17 8.09 0.67
N TYR A 206 -3.90 7.83 0.33
CA TYR A 206 -3.53 7.03 -0.84
C TYR A 206 -4.12 5.62 -0.76
N PHE A 207 -3.89 4.96 0.38
CA PHE A 207 -4.30 3.58 0.61
C PHE A 207 -5.81 3.43 0.43
N ALA A 208 -6.63 4.28 1.06
CA ALA A 208 -8.09 4.18 0.91
C ALA A 208 -8.60 4.63 -0.48
N LEU A 209 -8.21 5.82 -0.96
CA LEU A 209 -8.89 6.50 -2.07
C LEU A 209 -8.32 6.18 -3.47
N TRP A 210 -7.06 5.79 -3.53
CA TRP A 210 -6.41 5.34 -4.76
C TRP A 210 -6.34 3.83 -4.76
N HIS A 211 -5.49 3.28 -3.90
CA HIS A 211 -5.09 1.88 -3.98
C HIS A 211 -6.28 0.93 -3.73
N SER A 212 -6.87 0.97 -2.54
CA SER A 212 -7.94 0.04 -2.17
C SER A 212 -9.22 0.26 -2.97
N TRP A 213 -9.59 1.51 -3.26
CA TRP A 213 -10.79 1.79 -4.04
C TRP A 213 -10.68 1.32 -5.50
N ASP A 214 -9.55 1.55 -6.16
CA ASP A 214 -9.35 1.09 -7.54
C ASP A 214 -9.20 -0.44 -7.57
N HIS A 215 -8.57 -1.02 -6.56
CA HIS A 215 -8.46 -2.47 -6.42
C HIS A 215 -9.82 -3.15 -6.18
N LEU A 216 -10.69 -2.57 -5.35
CA LEU A 216 -12.05 -3.08 -5.15
C LEU A 216 -12.86 -3.08 -6.45
N GLN A 217 -12.70 -2.03 -7.29
CA GLN A 217 -13.34 -2.00 -8.61
C GLN A 217 -12.80 -3.09 -9.54
N LEU A 218 -11.48 -3.32 -9.54
CA LEU A 218 -10.85 -4.41 -10.28
C LEU A 218 -11.41 -5.77 -9.83
N LEU A 219 -11.42 -6.04 -8.53
CA LEU A 219 -11.93 -7.30 -7.97
C LEU A 219 -13.42 -7.50 -8.23
N ASN A 220 -14.23 -6.43 -8.14
CA ASN A 220 -15.66 -6.50 -8.48
C ASN A 220 -15.87 -6.92 -9.94
N ARG A 221 -15.11 -6.35 -10.88
CA ARG A 221 -15.13 -6.74 -12.31
C ARG A 221 -14.65 -8.18 -12.50
N TYR A 222 -13.54 -8.54 -11.87
CA TYR A 222 -12.94 -9.87 -11.99
C TYR A 222 -13.85 -10.98 -11.47
N LEU A 223 -14.40 -10.80 -10.26
CA LEU A 223 -15.27 -11.76 -9.59
C LEU A 223 -16.70 -11.78 -10.16
N LYS A 224 -17.10 -10.74 -10.89
CA LYS A 224 -18.46 -10.55 -11.44
C LYS A 224 -19.54 -10.59 -10.34
N LEU A 225 -19.30 -9.89 -9.23
CA LEU A 225 -20.27 -9.78 -8.14
C LEU A 225 -21.47 -8.93 -8.57
N PRO A 226 -22.70 -9.24 -8.08
CA PRO A 226 -23.92 -8.59 -8.56
C PRO A 226 -24.03 -7.12 -8.12
N ASP A 227 -23.52 -6.79 -6.93
CA ASP A 227 -23.60 -5.47 -6.33
C ASP A 227 -22.51 -5.26 -5.26
N TRP A 228 -22.35 -4.00 -4.83
CA TRP A 228 -21.39 -3.61 -3.79
C TRP A 228 -21.68 -4.22 -2.42
N TRP A 229 -22.95 -4.52 -2.12
CA TRP A 229 -23.31 -5.16 -0.85
C TRP A 229 -22.77 -6.60 -0.78
N SER A 230 -22.87 -7.33 -1.88
CA SER A 230 -22.30 -8.68 -2.03
C SER A 230 -20.78 -8.65 -1.89
N LEU A 231 -20.12 -7.64 -2.44
CA LEU A 231 -18.69 -7.44 -2.23
C LEU A 231 -18.35 -7.26 -0.75
N ILE A 232 -19.03 -6.33 -0.07
CA ILE A 232 -18.77 -6.03 1.34
C ILE A 232 -19.06 -7.24 2.21
N ARG A 233 -20.19 -7.92 1.99
CA ARG A 233 -20.59 -9.11 2.76
C ARG A 233 -19.56 -10.24 2.67
N ASN A 234 -18.94 -10.44 1.50
CA ASN A 234 -17.91 -11.47 1.32
C ASN A 234 -16.55 -11.04 1.87
N ALA A 235 -16.20 -9.76 1.74
CA ALA A 235 -14.94 -9.21 2.25
C ALA A 235 -14.89 -9.13 3.78
N LEU A 236 -16.01 -8.77 4.41
CA LEU A 236 -16.05 -8.34 5.81
C LEU A 236 -15.56 -9.39 6.81
N PRO A 237 -15.92 -10.70 6.72
CA PRO A 237 -15.46 -11.69 7.70
C PRO A 237 -13.93 -11.81 7.77
N PHE A 238 -13.26 -11.90 6.61
CA PHE A 238 -11.79 -11.98 6.57
C PHE A 238 -11.12 -10.64 6.86
N THR A 239 -11.77 -9.52 6.52
CA THR A 239 -11.31 -8.19 6.92
C THR A 239 -11.30 -8.05 8.44
N LEU A 240 -12.38 -8.45 9.11
CA LEU A 240 -12.49 -8.42 10.57
C LEU A 240 -11.49 -9.39 11.23
N LEU A 241 -11.31 -10.58 10.66
CA LEU A 241 -10.30 -11.54 11.14
C LEU A 241 -8.89 -10.97 11.02
N ALA A 242 -8.56 -10.33 9.90
CA ALA A 242 -7.28 -9.68 9.68
C ALA A 242 -7.04 -8.52 10.66
N LEU A 243 -8.05 -7.66 10.87
CA LEU A 243 -8.02 -6.59 11.86
C LEU A 243 -7.83 -7.13 13.28
N ALA A 244 -8.53 -8.22 13.64
CA ALA A 244 -8.36 -8.89 14.92
C ALA A 244 -6.95 -9.47 15.07
N GLY A 245 -6.37 -10.00 14.00
CA GLY A 245 -4.98 -10.45 13.96
C GLY A 245 -3.98 -9.33 14.23
N ILE A 246 -4.11 -8.18 13.54
CA ILE A 246 -3.27 -7.00 13.77
C ILE A 246 -3.43 -6.50 15.22
N ALA A 247 -4.66 -6.38 15.70
CA ALA A 247 -4.94 -5.98 17.09
C ALA A 247 -4.32 -6.97 18.09
N GLY A 248 -4.39 -8.27 17.81
CA GLY A 248 -3.74 -9.31 18.61
C GLY A 248 -2.23 -9.14 18.69
N ILE A 249 -1.56 -8.86 17.57
CA ILE A 249 -0.12 -8.56 17.55
C ILE A 249 0.19 -7.34 18.41
N LEU A 250 -0.59 -6.26 18.28
CA LEU A 250 -0.40 -5.04 19.07
C LEU A 250 -0.59 -5.28 20.57
N VAL A 251 -1.60 -6.06 20.97
CA VAL A 251 -1.86 -6.35 22.39
C VAL A 251 -0.80 -7.28 22.99
N LEU A 252 -0.33 -8.27 22.23
CA LEU A 252 0.62 -9.27 22.73
C LEU A 252 2.07 -8.76 22.75
N PHE A 253 2.46 -7.95 21.76
CA PHE A 253 3.86 -7.54 21.56
C PHE A 253 4.09 -6.04 21.74
N GLY A 254 3.05 -5.20 21.63
CA GLY A 254 3.11 -3.77 21.90
C GLY A 254 3.17 -3.48 23.40
N GLN A 255 4.31 -3.75 24.03
CA GLN A 255 4.54 -3.52 25.47
C GLN A 255 4.33 -2.04 25.87
N SER A 256 4.49 -1.12 24.92
CA SER A 256 3.96 0.24 25.00
C SER A 256 3.16 0.53 23.71
N LEU A 257 1.95 1.10 23.85
CA LEU A 257 1.23 1.69 22.70
C LEU A 257 1.84 3.05 22.29
N GLN A 258 3.06 3.35 22.76
CA GLN A 258 3.78 4.55 22.42
C GLN A 258 4.56 4.34 21.12
N GLN A 259 4.83 5.43 20.42
CA GLN A 259 5.70 5.38 19.25
C GLN A 259 7.16 5.20 19.68
N PRO A 260 7.96 4.41 18.94
CA PRO A 260 7.68 3.86 17.61
C PRO A 260 7.09 2.44 17.59
N ASP A 261 7.02 1.75 18.73
CA ASP A 261 6.68 0.33 18.85
C ASP A 261 5.33 0.00 18.19
N ALA A 262 4.28 0.76 18.49
CA ALA A 262 2.95 0.51 17.94
C ALA A 262 2.90 0.59 16.40
N VAL A 263 3.66 1.50 15.79
CA VAL A 263 3.72 1.66 14.34
C VAL A 263 4.44 0.49 13.69
N ILE A 264 5.56 0.04 14.28
CA ILE A 264 6.33 -1.11 13.77
C ILE A 264 5.50 -2.38 13.83
N TYR A 265 4.82 -2.66 14.94
CA TYR A 265 3.97 -3.86 15.05
C TYR A 265 2.75 -3.81 14.13
N ALA A 266 2.16 -2.63 13.91
CA ALA A 266 1.11 -2.45 12.91
C ALA A 266 1.65 -2.72 11.49
N LEU A 267 2.84 -2.20 11.15
CA LEU A 267 3.51 -2.47 9.88
C LEU A 267 3.81 -3.97 9.69
N ILE A 268 4.27 -4.66 10.73
CA ILE A 268 4.47 -6.12 10.70
C ILE A 268 3.14 -6.80 10.37
N GLY A 269 2.08 -6.50 11.11
CA GLY A 269 0.75 -7.09 10.89
C GLY A 269 0.22 -6.85 9.47
N ILE A 270 0.32 -5.62 8.98
CA ILE A 270 -0.05 -5.27 7.60
C ILE A 270 0.81 -6.07 6.61
N SER A 271 2.13 -6.07 6.77
CA SER A 271 3.06 -6.75 5.86
C SER A 271 2.80 -8.25 5.74
N LEU A 272 2.44 -8.90 6.86
CA LEU A 272 2.11 -10.32 6.91
C LEU A 272 0.88 -10.64 6.08
N LEU A 273 -0.14 -9.77 6.10
CA LEU A 273 -1.36 -9.91 5.32
C LEU A 273 -1.13 -9.53 3.85
N THR A 274 -0.30 -8.53 3.59
CA THR A 274 0.04 -8.07 2.23
C THR A 274 0.75 -9.15 1.42
N MET A 275 1.63 -9.95 2.04
CA MET A 275 2.41 -10.98 1.33
C MET A 275 1.58 -12.01 0.55
N PRO A 276 0.71 -12.82 1.19
CA PRO A 276 -0.12 -13.78 0.47
C PRO A 276 -1.11 -13.09 -0.49
N HIS A 277 -1.62 -11.92 -0.12
CA HIS A 277 -2.50 -11.11 -0.94
C HIS A 277 -1.85 -10.73 -2.27
N MET A 278 -0.65 -10.15 -2.22
CA MET A 278 0.10 -9.74 -3.41
C MET A 278 0.32 -10.87 -4.42
N LEU A 279 0.64 -12.07 -3.92
CA LEU A 279 0.86 -13.26 -4.77
C LEU A 279 -0.40 -13.68 -5.53
N LEU A 280 -1.59 -13.43 -4.97
CA LEU A 280 -2.87 -13.69 -5.64
C LEU A 280 -3.21 -12.56 -6.62
N VAL A 281 -2.97 -11.31 -6.24
CA VAL A 281 -3.33 -10.14 -7.07
C VAL A 281 -2.51 -10.04 -8.33
N ASP A 282 -1.21 -10.36 -8.27
CA ASP A 282 -0.34 -10.41 -9.46
C ASP A 282 -0.97 -11.30 -10.55
N ARG A 283 -1.56 -12.42 -10.15
CA ARG A 283 -2.28 -13.34 -11.05
C ARG A 283 -3.59 -12.77 -11.62
N VAL A 284 -4.30 -11.95 -10.84
CA VAL A 284 -5.51 -11.26 -11.32
C VAL A 284 -5.16 -10.24 -12.39
N VAL A 285 -4.15 -9.41 -12.13
CA VAL A 285 -3.69 -8.37 -13.06
C VAL A 285 -3.14 -8.99 -14.34
N GLU A 286 -2.43 -10.12 -14.26
CA GLU A 286 -1.99 -10.87 -15.45
C GLU A 286 -3.16 -11.41 -16.29
N HIS A 287 -4.29 -11.78 -15.67
CA HIS A 287 -5.47 -12.32 -16.35
C HIS A 287 -6.38 -11.26 -16.98
N ASP A 288 -6.32 -10.01 -16.52
CA ASP A 288 -7.08 -8.88 -17.08
C ASP A 288 -6.50 -8.38 -18.43
N HIS A 289 -5.44 -9.00 -18.92
CA HIS A 289 -4.72 -8.67 -20.15
C HIS A 289 -4.89 -9.72 -21.24
#